data_AF-A0AAV6JBB0-F1
#
_entry.id   AF-A0AAV6JBB0-F1
#
_cell.length_a   1.000
_cell.length_b   1.000
_cell.length_c   1.000
_cell.angle_alpha   90.00
_cell.angle_beta   90.00
_cell.angle_gamma   90.00
#
_symmetry.space_group_name_H-M   'P 1'
#
loop_
_entity.id
_entity.type
_entity.pdbx_description
1 polymer ?
#
loop_
_entity_poly.entity_id
_entity_poly.type
_entity_poly.pdbx_seq_one_letter_code
_entity_poly.pdbx_strand_id
1 'polypeptide(L)' 'MDFDLGTIMFTMEKGQDSLELKELELNQPEAYEIKIGDQVFRQQGDPPFELLLEKHQNDRQRIMPVP' A
#
# COMPACT_ATOMS: atom_id res chain seq x y z
N MET A 1 10.53 9.95 6.80
CA MET A 1 9.90 8.77 6.20
C MET A 1 8.94 8.27 7.26
N ASP A 2 7.67 8.63 7.12
CA ASP A 2 6.62 8.12 7.99
C ASP A 2 6.31 6.72 7.45
N PHE A 3 6.56 5.68 8.26
CA PHE A 3 6.17 4.32 7.92
C PHE A 3 4.93 4.02 8.76
N ASP A 4 3.84 3.64 8.10
CA ASP A 4 2.67 3.15 8.81
C ASP A 4 2.85 1.66 9.16
N LEU A 5 2.03 1.17 10.08
CA LEU A 5 2.08 -0.22 10.55
C LEU A 5 1.81 -1.24 9.43
N GLY A 6 1.19 -0.83 8.32
CA GLY A 6 0.91 -1.66 7.16
C GLY A 6 2.01 -1.65 6.09
N THR A 7 3.04 -0.81 6.23
CA THR A 7 4.11 -0.71 5.24
C THR A 7 5.28 -1.63 5.59
N ILE A 8 5.62 -2.53 4.67
CA ILE A 8 6.83 -3.35 4.71
C ILE A 8 7.85 -2.76 3.74
N MET A 9 9.06 -2.43 4.22
CA MET A 9 10.16 -1.96 3.38
C MET A 9 11.34 -2.90 3.46
N PHE A 10 11.91 -3.22 2.31
CA PHE A 10 13.12 -4.02 2.21
C PHE A 10 13.94 -3.58 0.99
N THR A 11 15.21 -3.96 0.99
CA THR A 11 16.14 -3.70 -0.12
C THR A 11 16.43 -5.01 -0.84
N MET A 12 16.42 -5.01 -2.17
CA MET A 12 16.81 -6.15 -2.99
C MET A 12 18.17 -5.89 -3.65
N GLU A 13 19.10 -6.84 -3.56
CA GLU A 13 20.42 -6.72 -4.21
C GLU A 13 20.36 -6.86 -5.74
N LYS A 14 19.35 -7.56 -6.29
CA LYS A 14 19.17 -7.78 -7.72
C LYS A 14 17.84 -7.18 -8.17
N GLY A 15 17.89 -6.08 -8.92
CA GLY A 15 16.70 -5.38 -9.41
C GLY A 15 15.92 -6.14 -10.49
N GLN A 16 16.51 -7.17 -11.10
CA GLN A 16 15.90 -7.96 -12.17
C GLN A 16 14.64 -8.70 -11.71
N ASP A 17 14.59 -9.06 -10.42
CA ASP A 17 13.48 -9.80 -9.81
C ASP A 17 12.36 -8.87 -9.30
N SER A 18 12.55 -7.54 -9.40
CA SER A 18 11.59 -6.55 -8.87
C SER A 18 10.25 -6.54 -9.60
N LEU A 19 10.23 -6.96 -10.86
CA LEU A 19 9.02 -6.99 -11.69
C LEU A 19 8.16 -8.23 -11.39
N GLU A 20 8.80 -9.40 -11.22
CA GLU A 20 8.12 -10.62 -10.76
C GLU A 20 7.59 -10.45 -9.33
N LEU A 21 8.38 -9.84 -8.44
CA LEU A 21 7.94 -9.51 -7.09
C LEU A 21 6.69 -8.62 -7.09
N LYS A 22 6.68 -7.57 -7.91
CA LYS A 22 5.54 -6.68 -8.06
C LYS A 22 4.28 -7.48 -8.47
N GLU A 23 4.41 -8.37 -9.45
CA GLU A 23 3.29 -9.20 -9.91
C GLU A 23 2.83 -10.18 -8.83
N LEU A 24 3.75 -10.81 -8.10
CA LEU A 24 3.43 -11.74 -7.03
C LEU A 24 2.69 -11.06 -5.88
N GLU A 25 3.18 -9.91 -5.41
CA GLU A 25 2.59 -9.17 -4.31
C GLU A 25 1.23 -8.57 -4.71
N LEU A 26 1.10 -7.88 -5.86
CA LEU A 26 -0.19 -7.30 -6.28
C LEU A 26 -1.27 -8.34 -6.61
N ASN A 27 -0.92 -9.63 -6.69
CA ASN A 27 -1.89 -10.72 -6.77
C ASN A 27 -2.46 -11.13 -5.41
N GLN A 28 -1.88 -10.67 -4.30
CA GLN A 28 -2.39 -10.93 -2.94
C GLN A 28 -3.49 -9.91 -2.60
N PRO A 29 -4.62 -10.34 -2.00
CA PRO A 29 -5.71 -9.43 -1.64
C PRO A 29 -5.34 -8.43 -0.53
N GLU A 30 -4.32 -8.73 0.27
CA GLU A 30 -3.82 -7.85 1.33
C GLU A 30 -2.85 -6.78 0.83
N ALA A 31 -2.27 -6.96 -0.36
CA ALA A 31 -1.31 -6.03 -0.93
C ALA A 31 -2.02 -4.98 -1.78
N TYR A 32 -1.79 -3.71 -1.45
CA TYR A 32 -2.50 -2.61 -2.10
C TYR A 32 -1.62 -1.81 -3.07
N GLU A 33 -0.48 -1.31 -2.58
CA GLU A 33 0.41 -0.44 -3.32
C GLU A 33 1.86 -0.87 -3.10
N ILE A 34 2.64 -0.92 -4.18
CA ILE A 34 4.07 -1.22 -4.15
C ILE A 34 4.83 -0.04 -4.72
N LYS A 35 5.83 0.43 -4.00
CA LYS A 35 6.74 1.49 -4.45
C LYS A 35 8.13 0.93 -4.70
N ILE A 36 8.61 1.07 -5.95
CA ILE A 36 9.95 0.64 -6.38
C ILE A 36 10.69 1.86 -6.92
N GLY A 37 11.64 2.39 -6.14
CA GLY A 37 12.25 3.68 -6.41
C GLY A 37 11.19 4.79 -6.42
N ASP A 38 11.07 5.50 -7.54
CA ASP A 38 10.08 6.57 -7.72
C ASP A 38 8.78 6.10 -8.39
N GLN A 39 8.69 4.80 -8.73
CA GLN A 39 7.52 4.24 -9.40
C GLN A 39 6.56 3.62 -8.39
N VAL A 40 5.28 3.88 -8.57
CA VAL A 40 4.18 3.36 -7.74
C VAL A 40 3.31 2.45 -8.59
N PHE A 41 3.04 1.26 -8.07
CA PHE A 41 2.23 0.23 -8.73
C PHE A 41 1.06 -0.18 -7.83
N ARG A 42 -0.07 -0.45 -8.46
CA ARG A 42 -1.31 -0.93 -7.83
C ARG A 42 -2.13 -1.71 -8.85
N GLN A 43 -3.17 -2.39 -8.40
CA GLN A 43 -4.13 -3.05 -9.29
C GLN A 43 -4.83 -2.01 -10.19
N GLN A 44 -5.16 -2.44 -11.41
CA GLN A 44 -5.70 -1.53 -12.42
C GLN A 44 -7.10 -1.05 -12.01
N GLY A 45 -7.27 0.26 -11.91
CA GLY A 45 -8.55 0.89 -11.57
C GLY A 45 -8.68 1.28 -10.10
N ASP A 46 -7.75 0.85 -9.24
CA ASP A 46 -7.78 1.23 -7.84
C ASP A 46 -7.33 2.68 -7.59
N PRO A 47 -7.93 3.35 -6.58
CA PRO A 47 -7.51 4.69 -6.16
C PRO A 47 -6.10 4.67 -5.51
N PRO A 48 -5.55 5.84 -5.17
CA PRO A 48 -4.38 5.94 -4.31
C PRO A 48 -4.64 5.42 -2.89
N PHE A 49 -3.62 4.82 -2.26
CA PHE A 49 -3.71 4.27 -0.91
C PHE A 49 -4.14 5.31 0.13
N GLU A 50 -3.61 6.54 0.00
CA GLU A 50 -3.95 7.68 0.85
C GLU A 50 -5.47 7.90 0.96
N LEU A 51 -6.21 7.79 -0.15
CA LEU A 51 -7.66 7.99 -0.16
C LEU A 51 -8.39 6.87 0.60
N LEU A 52 -7.86 5.65 0.59
CA LEU A 52 -8.42 4.54 1.38
C LEU A 52 -8.12 4.71 2.85
N LEU A 53 -6.91 5.18 3.18
CA LEU A 53 -6.50 5.45 4.54
C LEU A 53 -7.37 6.56 5.15
N GLU A 54 -7.60 7.66 4.44
CA GLU A 54 -8.50 8.75 4.86
C GLU A 54 -9.94 8.25 5.08
N LYS A 55 -10.48 7.43 4.16
CA LYS A 55 -11.81 6.83 4.33
C LYS A 55 -11.87 5.95 5.57
N HIS A 56 -10.89 5.07 5.76
CA HIS A 56 -10.84 4.17 6.92
C HIS A 56 -10.72 4.95 8.24
N GLN A 57 -9.94 6.03 8.27
CA GLN A 57 -9.84 6.90 9.45
C GLN A 57 -11.15 7.63 9.74
N ASN A 58 -11.81 8.17 8.72
CA ASN A 58 -13.12 8.83 8.86
C ASN A 58 -14.20 7.85 9.32
N ASP A 59 -14.21 6.64 8.77
CA ASP A 59 -15.14 5.59 9.21
C ASP A 59 -14.89 5.27 10.68
N ARG A 60 -13.63 5.04 11.11
CA ARG A 60 -13.30 4.81 12.54
C ARG A 60 -13.75 5.96 13.45
N GLN A 61 -13.57 7.21 13.02
CA GLN A 61 -14.03 8.37 13.79
C GLN A 61 -15.56 8.44 13.90
N ARG A 62 -16.28 7.99 12.87
CA ARG A 62 -17.75 7.95 12.87
C ARG A 62 -18.33 6.86 13.78
N ILE A 63 -17.63 5.73 13.98
CA ILE A 63 -18.08 4.63 14.85
C ILE A 63 -17.73 4.86 16.33
N MET A 64 -16.86 5.81 16.65
CA MET A 64 -16.57 6.23 18.02
C MET A 64 -17.45 7.43 18.37
N PRO A 65 -18.46 7.30 19.27
CA PRO A 65 -19.11 8.49 19.81
C PRO A 65 -18.04 9.25 20.61
N VAL A 66 -17.78 10.48 20.20
CA VAL A 66 -17.03 11.46 20.99
C VAL A 66 -17.74 11.59 22.35
N PRO A 67 -17.04 11.44 23.48
CA PRO A 67 -17.63 11.63 24.81
C PRO A 67 -18.11 13.08 25.03
#